data_AF-A0A7T3FWN4-F1
#
_entry.id   AF-A0A7T3FWN4-F1
#
_cell.length_a   1.000
_cell.length_b   1.000
_cell.length_c   1.000
_cell.angle_alpha   90.00
_cell.angle_beta   90.00
_cell.angle_gamma   90.00
#
_symmetry.space_group_name_H-M   'P 1'
#
loop_
_entity.id
_entity.type
_entity.pdbx_description
1 polymer ?
#
loop_
_entity_poly.entity_id
_entity_poly.type
_entity_poly.pdbx_seq_one_letter_code
_entity_poly.pdbx_strand_id
1 'polypeptide(L)' 'MRKELELDMEESIRLEYEVRDERVADLVADHADLIADEVRAEEVGAVSDGHRKTWEVEGIEVEIAIGSLATAEASD' A
#
# COMPACT_ATOMS: atom_id res chain seq x y z
N MET A 1 8.01 4.68 3.75
CA MET A 1 6.64 5.22 3.65
C MET A 1 6.01 5.45 5.01
N ARG A 2 5.83 4.45 5.89
CA ARG A 2 5.20 4.65 7.22
C ARG A 2 5.84 5.78 8.07
N LYS A 3 7.16 5.78 8.14
CA LYS A 3 7.95 6.84 8.79
C LYS A 3 7.77 8.22 8.14
N GLU A 4 7.56 8.27 6.82
CA GLU A 4 7.41 9.53 6.07
C GLU A 4 6.04 10.17 6.32
N LEU A 5 5.03 9.36 6.66
CA LEU A 5 3.69 9.79 7.07
C LEU A 5 3.51 9.93 8.59
N GLU A 6 4.58 9.73 9.36
CA GLU A 6 4.53 9.81 10.84
C GLU A 6 3.45 8.94 11.48
N LEU A 7 3.08 7.84 10.82
CA LEU A 7 2.03 6.93 11.31
C LEU A 7 2.49 6.23 12.58
N ASP A 8 1.50 5.93 13.43
CA ASP A 8 1.39 4.73 14.27
C ASP A 8 2.43 3.62 14.04
N MET A 9 2.91 2.80 14.97
CA MET A 9 3.34 1.43 14.54
C MET A 9 2.14 0.50 14.31
N GLU A 10 1.05 0.73 15.04
CA GLU A 10 -0.14 -0.13 15.04
C GLU A 10 -1.31 0.47 14.23
N GLU A 11 -1.17 1.71 13.74
CA GLU A 11 -2.20 2.37 12.94
C GLU A 11 -2.50 1.61 11.64
N SER A 12 -3.80 1.45 11.37
CA SER A 12 -4.28 0.73 10.20
C SER A 12 -4.35 1.64 8.97
N ILE A 13 -4.04 1.06 7.81
CA ILE A 13 -3.95 1.80 6.54
C ILE A 13 -4.83 1.16 5.46
N ARG A 14 -5.13 1.94 4.43
CA ARG A 14 -5.51 1.42 3.11
C ARG A 14 -4.25 1.33 2.25
N LEU A 15 -4.07 0.21 1.55
CA LEU A 15 -2.94 -0.03 0.65
C LEU A 15 -3.41 -0.13 -0.80
N GLU A 16 -2.71 0.54 -1.70
CA GLU A 16 -2.78 0.30 -3.15
C GLU A 16 -1.37 -0.06 -3.64
N TYR A 17 -1.27 -1.01 -4.55
CA TYR A 17 -0.03 -1.24 -5.28
C TYR A 17 -0.30 -1.64 -6.73
N GLU A 18 0.63 -1.26 -7.62
CA GLU A 18 0.64 -1.64 -9.03
C GLU A 18 2.04 -2.17 -9.37
N VAL A 19 2.09 -3.37 -9.96
CA VAL A 19 3.34 -4.01 -10.41
C VAL A 19 3.33 -4.06 -11.94
N ARG A 20 4.33 -3.47 -12.59
CA ARG A 20 4.34 -3.34 -14.06
C ARG A 20 4.64 -4.64 -14.84
N ASP A 21 5.09 -5.71 -14.18
CA ASP A 21 5.27 -7.04 -14.78
C ASP A 21 4.11 -7.95 -14.39
N GLU A 22 3.30 -8.36 -15.36
CA GLU A 22 2.08 -9.17 -15.15
C GLU A 22 2.37 -10.50 -14.43
N ARG A 23 3.52 -11.15 -14.69
CA ARG A 23 3.86 -12.43 -14.05
C ARG A 23 4.13 -12.24 -12.56
N VAL A 24 4.66 -11.08 -12.19
CA VAL A 24 4.94 -10.73 -10.80
C VAL A 24 3.67 -10.19 -10.15
N ALA A 25 2.86 -9.43 -10.88
CA ALA A 25 1.57 -8.93 -10.41
C ALA A 25 0.66 -10.08 -9.94
N ASP A 26 0.54 -11.15 -10.72
CA ASP A 26 -0.25 -12.33 -10.34
C ASP A 26 0.29 -13.00 -9.07
N LEU A 27 1.61 -13.21 -8.98
CA LEU A 27 2.25 -13.79 -7.79
C LEU A 27 2.03 -12.94 -6.54
N VAL A 28 2.13 -11.63 -6.67
CA VAL A 28 1.92 -10.68 -5.58
C VAL A 28 0.45 -10.66 -5.16
N ALA A 29 -0.49 -10.70 -6.13
CA ALA A 29 -1.92 -10.77 -5.86
C ALA A 29 -2.31 -12.04 -5.10
N ASP A 30 -1.72 -13.20 -5.44
CA ASP A 30 -1.93 -14.46 -4.72
C ASP A 30 -1.49 -14.40 -3.24
N HIS A 31 -0.63 -13.44 -2.88
CA HIS A 31 -0.09 -13.26 -1.53
C HIS A 31 -0.51 -11.92 -0.89
N ALA A 32 -1.57 -11.29 -1.39
CA ALA A 32 -2.04 -10.00 -0.90
C ALA A 32 -2.30 -9.98 0.61
N ASP A 33 -2.80 -11.09 1.18
CA ASP A 33 -3.06 -11.23 2.62
C ASP A 33 -1.79 -11.09 3.47
N LEU A 34 -0.68 -11.70 3.04
CA LEU A 34 0.60 -11.59 3.76
C LEU A 34 1.13 -10.16 3.73
N ILE A 35 0.93 -9.47 2.61
CA ILE A 35 1.33 -8.08 2.44
C ILE A 35 0.49 -7.19 3.36
N ALA A 36 -0.83 -7.39 3.37
CA ALA A 36 -1.75 -6.64 4.19
C ALA A 36 -1.44 -6.80 5.69
N ASP A 37 -1.21 -8.05 6.12
CA ASP A 37 -0.81 -8.35 7.50
C ASP A 37 0.47 -7.63 7.88
N GLU A 38 1.53 -7.71 7.08
CA GLU A 38 2.83 -7.11 7.38
C GLU A 38 2.74 -5.58 7.54
N VAL A 39 1.96 -4.90 6.70
CA VAL A 39 1.88 -3.43 6.71
C VAL A 39 0.71 -2.87 7.52
N ARG A 40 -0.10 -3.73 8.13
CA ARG A 40 -1.35 -3.37 8.84
C ARG A 40 -2.36 -2.70 7.92
N ALA A 41 -2.53 -3.24 6.72
CA ALA A 41 -3.61 -2.81 5.83
C ALA A 41 -4.90 -3.54 6.18
N GLU A 42 -6.01 -2.80 6.38
CA GLU A 42 -7.33 -3.44 6.50
C GLU A 42 -7.84 -3.94 5.15
N GLU A 43 -7.45 -3.25 4.07
CA GLU A 43 -7.80 -3.65 2.71
C GLU A 43 -6.77 -3.18 1.68
N VAL A 44 -6.72 -3.95 0.59
CA VAL A 44 -6.00 -3.60 -0.63
C VAL A 44 -7.01 -3.06 -1.65
N GLY A 45 -6.85 -1.80 -2.05
CA GLY A 45 -7.77 -1.12 -2.94
C GLY A 45 -7.30 0.29 -3.28
N ALA A 46 -8.10 1.01 -4.08
CA ALA A 46 -7.73 2.33 -4.55
C ALA A 46 -7.56 3.34 -3.39
N VAL A 47 -6.44 4.05 -3.38
CA VAL A 47 -6.11 5.13 -2.45
C VAL A 47 -6.19 6.47 -3.19
N SER A 48 -7.30 7.19 -2.97
CA SER A 48 -7.57 8.48 -3.61
C SER A 48 -6.79 9.64 -3.00
N ASP A 49 -6.65 9.67 -1.67
CA ASP A 49 -5.95 10.73 -0.93
C ASP A 49 -4.92 10.11 0.02
N GLY A 50 -3.74 9.80 -0.53
CA GLY A 50 -2.67 9.12 0.21
C GLY A 50 -1.29 9.38 -0.36
N HIS A 51 -0.28 8.90 0.34
CA HIS A 51 1.11 9.05 -0.08
C HIS A 51 1.47 7.98 -1.10
N ARG A 52 1.90 8.40 -2.29
CA ARG A 52 2.23 7.54 -3.42
C ARG A 52 3.71 7.63 -3.77
N LYS A 53 4.33 6.48 -4.05
CA LYS A 53 5.73 6.39 -4.45
C LYS A 53 5.98 5.20 -5.37
N THR A 54 6.77 5.43 -6.41
CA THR A 54 7.29 4.38 -7.30
C THR A 54 8.65 3.89 -6.81
N TRP A 55 8.84 2.58 -6.85
CA TRP A 55 10.08 1.88 -6.51
C TRP A 55 10.53 1.02 -7.68
N GLU A 56 11.83 0.95 -7.91
CA GLU A 56 12.43 -0.04 -8.81
C GLU A 56 12.91 -1.23 -7.95
N VAL A 57 12.35 -2.41 -8.19
CA VAL A 57 12.69 -3.65 -7.50
C VAL A 57 13.20 -4.64 -8.55
N GLU A 58 14.50 -4.92 -8.55
CA GLU A 58 15.12 -5.84 -9.51
C GLU A 58 14.80 -5.49 -10.99
N GLY A 59 14.71 -4.19 -11.29
CA GLY A 59 14.37 -3.68 -12.63
C GLY A 59 12.87 -3.66 -12.97
N ILE A 60 11.99 -4.01 -12.02
CA ILE A 60 10.53 -3.91 -12.15
C ILE A 60 10.04 -2.69 -11.39
N GLU A 61 9.27 -1.83 -12.06
CA GLU A 61 8.62 -0.71 -11.40
C GLU A 61 7.39 -1.17 -10.63
N VAL A 62 7.36 -0.80 -9.35
CA VAL A 62 6.25 -1.04 -8.43
C VAL A 62 5.81 0.30 -7.86
N GLU A 63 4.56 0.68 -8.10
CA GLU A 63 3.96 1.83 -7.45
C GLU A 63 3.22 1.39 -6.21
N ILE A 64 3.38 2.13 -5.12
CA ILE A 64 2.72 1.88 -3.84
C ILE A 64 2.06 3.17 -3.39
N ALA A 65 0.80 3.12 -2.99
CA ALA A 65 0.12 4.19 -2.29
C ALA A 65 -0.45 3.72 -0.96
N ILE A 66 -0.35 4.58 0.06
CA ILE A 66 -0.90 4.31 1.39
C ILE A 66 -1.73 5.49 1.89
N GLY A 67 -2.86 5.21 2.49
CA GLY A 67 -3.72 6.20 3.17
C GLY A 67 -4.00 5.78 4.60
N SER A 68 -3.89 6.73 5.55
CA SER A 68 -4.31 6.50 6.93
C SER A 68 -5.83 6.41 6.99
N LEU A 69 -6.35 5.35 7.61
CA LEU A 69 -7.80 5.23 7.83
C LEU A 69 -8.29 6.19 8.91
N ALA A 70 -7.47 6.46 9.92
CA ALA A 70 -7.78 7.45 10.96
C ALA A 70 -7.91 8.88 10.40
N THR A 71 -7.17 9.21 9.33
CA THR A 71 -7.27 10.51 8.65
C THR A 71 -8.44 10.54 7.66
N ALA A 72 -8.72 9.42 6.99
CA ALA A 72 -9.82 9.31 6.02
C ALA A 72 -11.20 9.54 6.67
N GLU A 73 -11.42 9.05 7.90
CA GLU A 73 -12.67 9.30 8.65
C GLU A 73 -12.87 10.78 9.07
N ALA A 74 -11.83 11.61 9.02
CA ALA A 74 -11.90 13.02 9.38
C ALA A 74 -12.22 13.95 8.19
N SER A 75 -12.24 13.44 6.95
CA SER A 75 -12.51 14.22 5.73
C SER A 75 -13.84 13.88 5.02
N ASP A 76 -14.68 13.00 5.59
CA ASP A 76 -16.03 12.71 5.10
C ASP A 76 -17.13 13.49 5.86
#